data_AF-A0A7Z8RSI6-F1
#
_entry.id   AF-A0A7Z8RSI6-F1
#
_cell.length_a   1.000
_cell.length_b   1.000
_cell.length_c   1.000
_cell.angle_alpha   90.00
_cell.angle_beta   90.00
_cell.angle_gamma   90.00
#
_symmetry.space_group_name_H-M   'P 1'
#
loop_
_entity.id
_entity.type
_entity.pdbx_description
1 polymer ?
#
loop_
_entity_poly.entity_id
_entity_poly.type
_entity_poly.pdbx_seq_one_letter_code
_entity_poly.pdbx_strand_id
1 'polypeptide(L)'
;MSKKEGYSIGEFSKRTGISIRTLQYYDELGLLKPEKNINSGHRVYKDRDILALQKIVSLKVLGYSLEEIRVMLNVKSLNISLKETLQNQRVAFEEKKKQLEVSIKAIERTMVYLEEDEEVDSNILMSLINSIQKENEQRLWLEEYVSKEVADGLYNKPEEEDIALDKEFMRLAKEVKRLFGRQIEDSEVQKLVDEHMKVTLKYVGEETMYSLGKLENVEEQYNNMMPFPYTEDEGAWLNEAMKYFMIQNGLYSPPK
;
A
#
# COMPACT_ATOMS: atom_id res chain seq x y z
N MET A 1 -11.96 -17.74 -53.12
CA MET A 1 -10.92 -18.30 -52.22
C MET A 1 -11.55 -19.44 -51.43
N SER A 2 -10.99 -20.65 -51.51
CA SER A 2 -11.53 -21.84 -50.84
C SER A 2 -11.55 -21.63 -49.31
N LYS A 3 -12.72 -21.77 -48.70
CA LYS A 3 -12.92 -21.61 -47.25
C LYS A 3 -12.30 -22.85 -46.59
N LYS A 4 -11.11 -22.71 -46.01
CA LYS A 4 -10.41 -23.81 -45.33
C LYS A 4 -11.33 -24.37 -44.23
N GLU A 5 -11.62 -25.67 -44.25
CA GLU A 5 -12.60 -26.31 -43.34
C GLU A 5 -12.17 -26.31 -41.86
N GLY A 6 -10.91 -25.97 -41.58
CA GLY A 6 -10.38 -25.73 -40.25
C GLY A 6 -8.85 -25.60 -40.25
N TYR A 7 -8.31 -25.39 -39.06
CA TYR A 7 -6.90 -25.19 -38.77
C TYR A 7 -6.42 -26.31 -37.85
N SER A 8 -5.23 -26.85 -38.12
CA SER A 8 -4.52 -27.64 -37.11
C SER A 8 -4.09 -26.75 -35.95
N ILE A 9 -3.75 -27.33 -34.80
CA ILE A 9 -3.29 -26.55 -33.64
C ILE A 9 -2.06 -25.67 -33.95
N GLY A 10 -1.15 -26.15 -34.79
CA GLY A 10 0.03 -25.39 -35.20
C GLY A 10 -0.31 -24.21 -36.12
N GLU A 11 -1.26 -24.40 -37.05
CA GLU A 11 -1.75 -23.32 -37.90
C GLU A 11 -2.56 -22.29 -37.09
N PHE A 12 -3.38 -22.76 -36.15
CA PHE A 12 -4.16 -21.91 -35.26
C PHE A 12 -3.26 -21.09 -34.32
N SER A 13 -2.21 -21.72 -33.78
CA SER A 13 -1.18 -21.05 -32.98
C SER A 13 -0.48 -19.94 -33.77
N LYS A 14 0.01 -20.24 -34.98
CA LYS A 14 0.63 -19.24 -35.86
C LYS A 14 -0.31 -18.08 -36.20
N ARG A 15 -1.60 -18.37 -36.40
CA ARG A 15 -2.59 -17.35 -36.78
C ARG A 15 -3.00 -16.45 -35.61
N THR A 16 -3.03 -16.98 -34.39
CA THR A 16 -3.52 -16.26 -33.20
C THR A 16 -2.40 -15.70 -32.34
N GLY A 17 -1.15 -16.11 -32.56
CA GLY A 17 0.00 -15.76 -31.73
C GLY A 17 0.02 -16.48 -30.36
N ILE A 18 -0.98 -17.32 -30.08
CA ILE A 18 -1.06 -18.07 -28.81
C ILE A 18 -0.25 -19.36 -28.93
N SER A 19 0.55 -19.66 -27.91
CA SER A 19 1.37 -20.88 -27.90
C SER A 19 0.51 -22.14 -27.98
N ILE A 20 1.03 -23.19 -28.64
CA ILE A 20 0.37 -24.51 -28.70
C ILE A 20 0.04 -25.01 -27.29
N ARG A 21 0.96 -24.82 -26.32
CA ARG A 21 0.75 -25.23 -24.92
C ARG A 21 -0.44 -24.52 -24.29
N THR A 22 -0.59 -23.22 -24.51
CA THR A 22 -1.74 -22.45 -24.00
C THR A 22 -3.05 -22.91 -24.64
N LEU A 23 -3.05 -23.20 -25.96
CA LEU A 23 -4.23 -23.71 -26.66
C LEU A 23 -4.66 -25.10 -26.16
N GLN A 24 -3.69 -25.99 -25.89
CA GLN A 24 -3.94 -27.30 -25.28
C GLN A 24 -4.53 -27.13 -23.88
N TYR A 25 -3.95 -26.24 -23.07
CA TYR A 25 -4.42 -25.98 -21.73
C TYR A 25 -5.85 -25.41 -21.71
N TYR A 26 -6.19 -24.50 -22.62
CA TYR A 26 -7.57 -23.99 -22.74
C TYR A 26 -8.56 -25.06 -23.18
N ASP A 27 -8.16 -26.02 -24.01
CA ASP A 27 -9.03 -27.16 -24.33
C ASP A 27 -9.18 -28.13 -23.16
N GLU A 28 -8.10 -28.43 -22.44
CA GLU A 28 -8.14 -29.27 -21.23
C GLU A 28 -9.07 -28.70 -20.15
N LEU A 29 -9.07 -27.37 -19.97
CA LEU A 29 -10.00 -26.69 -19.06
C LEU A 29 -11.43 -26.56 -19.61
N GLY A 30 -11.65 -26.94 -20.88
CA GLY A 30 -12.93 -26.80 -21.56
C GLY A 30 -13.30 -25.35 -21.91
N LEU A 31 -12.34 -24.44 -21.92
CA LEU A 31 -12.51 -23.03 -22.31
C LEU A 31 -12.60 -22.85 -23.81
N LEU A 32 -11.79 -23.61 -24.56
CA LEU A 32 -11.76 -23.59 -26.02
C LEU A 32 -11.97 -25.01 -26.52
N LYS A 33 -13.15 -25.31 -27.05
CA LYS A 33 -13.57 -26.67 -27.43
C LYS A 33 -13.56 -26.86 -28.96
N PRO A 34 -12.39 -27.09 -29.60
CA PRO A 34 -12.34 -27.40 -31.02
C PRO A 34 -13.04 -28.72 -31.33
N GLU A 35 -13.46 -28.90 -32.58
CA GLU A 35 -13.98 -30.19 -33.03
C GLU A 35 -12.85 -31.22 -33.16
N LYS A 36 -13.20 -32.51 -33.11
CA LYS A 36 -12.27 -33.59 -33.47
C LYS A 36 -12.54 -34.03 -34.89
N ASN A 37 -11.49 -34.16 -35.69
CA ASN A 37 -11.56 -34.77 -37.01
C ASN A 37 -11.98 -36.24 -36.85
N ILE A 38 -13.03 -36.65 -37.55
CA ILE A 38 -13.63 -38.00 -37.42
C ILE A 38 -12.64 -39.10 -37.83
N ASN A 39 -11.77 -38.83 -38.81
CA ASN A 39 -10.88 -39.85 -39.40
C ASN A 39 -9.53 -39.96 -38.67
N SER A 40 -9.02 -38.85 -38.12
CA SER A 40 -7.68 -38.81 -37.51
C SER A 40 -7.70 -38.58 -35.99
N GLY A 41 -8.84 -38.23 -35.40
CA GLY A 41 -8.97 -37.88 -33.98
C GLY A 41 -8.30 -36.55 -33.59
N HIS A 42 -7.60 -35.88 -34.51
CA HIS A 42 -6.93 -34.60 -34.25
C HIS A 42 -7.92 -33.44 -34.06
N ARG A 43 -7.53 -32.46 -33.23
CA ARG A 43 -8.28 -31.22 -33.00
C ARG A 43 -8.28 -30.35 -34.26
N VAL A 44 -9.46 -29.85 -34.63
CA VAL A 44 -9.71 -28.98 -35.78
C VAL A 44 -10.35 -27.69 -35.27
N TYR A 45 -9.61 -26.59 -35.38
CA TYR A 45 -10.06 -25.27 -34.99
C TYR A 45 -10.73 -24.58 -36.18
N LYS A 46 -11.80 -23.83 -35.95
CA LYS A 46 -12.55 -23.08 -36.97
C LYS A 46 -12.53 -21.58 -36.65
N ASP A 47 -13.01 -20.75 -37.57
CA ASP A 47 -13.06 -19.30 -37.35
C ASP A 47 -13.89 -18.91 -36.10
N ARG A 48 -14.91 -19.70 -35.72
CA ARG A 48 -15.66 -19.47 -34.47
C ARG A 48 -14.79 -19.61 -33.22
N ASP A 49 -13.76 -20.45 -33.27
CA ASP A 49 -12.85 -20.69 -32.14
C ASP A 49 -11.90 -19.50 -31.96
N ILE A 50 -11.67 -18.71 -33.01
CA ILE A 50 -10.96 -17.42 -32.92
C ILE A 50 -11.76 -16.43 -32.09
N LEU A 51 -13.08 -16.33 -32.32
CA LEU A 51 -13.95 -15.44 -31.53
C LEU A 51 -14.01 -15.89 -30.07
N ALA A 52 -14.06 -17.20 -29.81
CA ALA A 52 -14.00 -17.73 -28.45
C ALA A 52 -12.66 -17.39 -27.77
N LEU A 53 -11.54 -17.58 -28.48
CA LEU A 53 -10.21 -17.23 -28.00
C LEU A 53 -10.07 -15.72 -27.71
N GLN A 54 -10.60 -14.86 -28.58
CA GLN A 54 -10.61 -13.41 -28.35
C GLN A 54 -11.35 -13.05 -27.06
N LYS A 55 -12.52 -13.66 -26.79
CA LYS A 55 -13.24 -13.44 -25.52
C LYS A 55 -12.42 -13.88 -24.31
N ILE A 56 -11.77 -15.05 -24.38
CA ILE A 56 -10.89 -15.54 -23.30
C ILE A 56 -9.77 -14.53 -23.05
N VAL A 57 -9.06 -14.11 -24.10
CA VAL A 57 -7.95 -13.16 -23.99
C VAL A 57 -8.42 -11.82 -23.42
N SER A 58 -9.53 -11.27 -23.90
CA SER A 58 -10.08 -10.02 -23.38
C SER A 58 -10.42 -10.11 -21.89
N LEU A 59 -11.06 -11.19 -21.44
CA LEU A 59 -11.38 -11.38 -20.03
C LEU A 59 -10.11 -11.62 -19.18
N LYS A 60 -9.09 -12.30 -19.72
CA LYS A 60 -7.78 -12.42 -19.04
C LYS A 60 -7.13 -11.06 -18.82
N VAL A 61 -7.16 -10.17 -19.81
CA VAL A 61 -6.64 -8.79 -19.69
C VAL A 61 -7.40 -8.00 -18.63
N LEU A 62 -8.71 -8.24 -18.48
CA LEU A 62 -9.54 -7.64 -17.44
C LEU A 62 -9.30 -8.22 -16.04
N GLY A 63 -8.36 -9.15 -15.87
CA GLY A 63 -7.97 -9.69 -14.57
C GLY A 63 -8.64 -10.99 -14.16
N TYR A 64 -9.55 -11.53 -14.97
CA TYR A 64 -10.26 -12.75 -14.60
C TYR A 64 -9.35 -13.99 -14.62
N SER A 65 -9.58 -14.89 -13.67
CA SER A 65 -9.03 -16.24 -13.67
C SER A 65 -9.64 -17.09 -14.78
N LEU A 66 -8.96 -18.17 -15.17
CA LEU A 66 -9.47 -19.07 -16.21
C LEU A 66 -10.76 -19.78 -15.78
N GLU A 67 -10.95 -19.98 -14.48
CA GLU A 67 -12.16 -20.58 -13.92
C GLU A 67 -13.35 -19.62 -14.04
N GLU A 68 -13.19 -18.35 -13.65
CA GLU A 68 -14.24 -17.34 -13.80
C GLU A 68 -14.62 -17.14 -15.27
N ILE A 69 -13.63 -17.10 -16.16
CA ILE A 69 -13.87 -17.00 -17.61
C ILE A 69 -14.70 -18.19 -18.10
N ARG A 70 -14.44 -19.40 -17.60
CA ARG A 70 -15.19 -20.60 -17.97
C ARG A 70 -16.66 -20.47 -17.57
N VAL A 71 -16.93 -19.97 -16.36
CA VAL A 71 -18.29 -19.71 -15.89
C VAL A 71 -18.96 -18.66 -16.78
N MET A 72 -18.28 -17.54 -17.03
CA MET A 72 -18.81 -16.41 -17.83
C MET A 72 -19.14 -16.81 -19.27
N LEU A 73 -18.31 -17.64 -19.90
CA LEU A 73 -18.53 -18.09 -21.28
C LEU A 73 -19.67 -19.12 -21.43
N ASN A 74 -20.09 -19.78 -20.35
CA ASN A 74 -21.16 -20.77 -20.36
C ASN A 74 -22.57 -20.18 -20.15
N VAL A 75 -22.69 -18.90 -19.76
CA VAL A 75 -23.99 -18.24 -19.56
C VAL A 75 -24.56 -17.78 -20.90
N LYS A 76 -25.74 -18.31 -21.28
CA LYS A 76 -26.37 -18.06 -22.59
C LYS A 76 -26.87 -16.61 -22.79
N SER A 77 -27.03 -15.82 -21.73
CA SER A 77 -27.37 -14.39 -21.79
C SER A 77 -26.53 -13.58 -20.80
N LEU A 78 -25.57 -12.83 -21.33
CA LEU A 78 -24.49 -12.16 -20.58
C LEU A 78 -24.93 -10.88 -19.84
N ASN A 79 -26.14 -10.36 -20.02
CA ASN A 79 -26.31 -8.90 -19.93
C ASN A 79 -26.29 -8.28 -18.52
N ILE A 80 -26.92 -8.91 -17.51
CA ILE A 80 -26.99 -8.33 -16.16
C ILE A 80 -25.79 -8.78 -15.31
N SER A 81 -25.49 -10.08 -15.32
CA SER A 81 -24.38 -10.66 -14.54
C SER A 81 -23.00 -10.17 -15.02
N LEU A 82 -22.74 -10.06 -16.33
CA LEU A 82 -21.43 -9.56 -16.82
C LEU A 82 -21.20 -8.10 -16.43
N LYS A 83 -22.24 -7.25 -16.51
CA LYS A 83 -22.11 -5.84 -16.16
C LYS A 83 -21.72 -5.69 -14.68
N GLU A 84 -22.39 -6.40 -13.80
CA GLU A 84 -22.09 -6.41 -12.36
C GLU A 84 -20.67 -6.93 -12.09
N THR A 85 -20.27 -8.05 -12.71
CA THR A 85 -18.91 -8.58 -12.53
C THR A 85 -17.85 -7.58 -13.02
N LEU A 86 -18.06 -6.95 -14.19
CA LEU A 86 -17.13 -5.92 -14.70
C LEU A 86 -17.07 -4.69 -13.79
N GLN A 87 -18.19 -4.28 -13.18
CA GLN A 87 -18.22 -3.18 -12.22
C GLN A 87 -17.42 -3.53 -10.96
N ASN A 88 -17.61 -4.73 -10.41
CA ASN A 88 -16.86 -5.20 -9.24
C ASN A 88 -15.35 -5.30 -9.56
N GLN A 89 -14.99 -5.84 -10.73
CA GLN A 89 -13.61 -5.92 -11.17
C GLN A 89 -12.96 -4.54 -11.33
N ARG A 90 -13.71 -3.56 -11.85
CA ARG A 90 -13.25 -2.17 -11.94
C ARG A 90 -12.98 -1.58 -10.55
N VAL A 91 -13.89 -1.79 -9.59
CA VAL A 91 -13.71 -1.31 -8.21
C VAL A 91 -12.44 -1.92 -7.59
N ALA A 92 -12.25 -3.24 -7.73
CA ALA A 92 -11.05 -3.91 -7.23
C ALA A 92 -9.75 -3.38 -7.87
N PHE A 93 -9.77 -3.02 -9.15
CA PHE A 93 -8.63 -2.40 -9.81
C PHE A 93 -8.36 -0.96 -9.38
N GLU A 94 -9.40 -0.17 -9.11
CA GLU A 94 -9.22 1.19 -8.55
C GLU A 94 -8.64 1.13 -7.13
N GLU A 95 -9.10 0.19 -6.30
CA GLU A 95 -8.50 -0.06 -4.97
C GLU A 95 -7.02 -0.44 -5.08
N LYS A 96 -6.69 -1.37 -6.00
CA LYS A 96 -5.31 -1.76 -6.24
C LYS A 96 -4.46 -0.61 -6.78
N LYS A 97 -5.02 0.23 -7.66
CA LYS A 97 -4.35 1.43 -8.16
C LYS A 97 -4.02 2.38 -7.01
N LYS A 98 -4.99 2.66 -6.11
CA LYS A 98 -4.76 3.49 -4.92
C LYS A 98 -3.65 2.92 -4.03
N GLN A 99 -3.63 1.61 -3.80
CA GLN A 99 -2.56 0.95 -3.02
C GLN A 99 -1.19 1.09 -3.68
N LEU A 100 -1.12 0.95 -5.01
CA LEU A 100 0.12 1.14 -5.77
C LEU A 100 0.60 2.59 -5.73
N GLU A 101 -0.31 3.56 -5.85
CA GLU A 101 0.02 4.99 -5.72
C GLU A 101 0.61 5.31 -4.34
N VAL A 102 0.03 4.78 -3.25
CA VAL A 102 0.59 4.92 -1.90
C VAL A 102 1.97 4.27 -1.79
N SER A 103 2.14 3.08 -2.39
CA SER A 103 3.43 2.37 -2.38
C SER A 103 4.52 3.14 -3.14
N ILE A 104 4.16 3.73 -4.29
CA ILE A 104 5.06 4.57 -5.09
C ILE A 104 5.45 5.82 -4.28
N LYS A 105 4.49 6.52 -3.67
CA LYS A 105 4.76 7.68 -2.81
C LYS A 105 5.75 7.34 -1.68
N ALA A 106 5.55 6.21 -1.01
CA ALA A 106 6.45 5.74 0.04
C ALA A 106 7.88 5.49 -0.48
N ILE A 107 8.02 4.87 -1.66
CA ILE A 107 9.33 4.66 -2.30
C ILE A 107 9.98 6.00 -2.65
N GLU A 108 9.26 6.91 -3.30
CA GLU A 108 9.79 8.21 -3.75
C GLU A 108 10.27 9.07 -2.57
N ARG A 109 9.45 9.22 -1.52
CA ARG A 109 9.83 9.97 -0.31
C ARG A 109 11.02 9.33 0.42
N THR A 110 11.07 8.01 0.46
CA THR A 110 12.19 7.28 1.05
C THR A 110 13.48 7.46 0.25
N MET A 111 13.41 7.46 -1.08
CA MET A 111 14.56 7.68 -1.96
C MET A 111 15.17 9.08 -1.77
N VAL A 112 14.34 10.11 -1.61
CA VAL A 112 14.81 11.48 -1.34
C VAL A 112 15.71 11.54 -0.11
N TYR A 113 15.43 10.72 0.91
CA TYR A 113 16.29 10.65 2.09
C TYR A 113 17.57 9.86 1.86
N LEU A 114 17.49 8.71 1.18
CA LEU A 114 18.66 7.85 0.90
C LEU A 114 19.68 8.50 -0.05
N GLU A 115 19.27 9.48 -0.87
CA GLU A 115 20.19 10.29 -1.68
C GLU A 115 21.10 11.19 -0.83
N GLU A 116 20.70 11.52 0.40
CA GLU A 116 21.45 12.42 1.30
C GLU A 116 22.26 11.67 2.36
N ASP A 117 21.82 10.46 2.78
CA ASP A 117 22.48 9.65 3.80
C ASP A 117 22.43 8.16 3.41
N GLU A 118 23.59 7.59 3.05
CA GLU A 118 23.69 6.18 2.61
C GLU A 118 23.61 5.19 3.80
N GLU A 119 23.84 5.64 5.05
CA GLU A 119 23.85 4.76 6.23
C GLU A 119 22.68 5.05 7.18
N VAL A 120 21.64 4.22 7.04
CA VAL A 120 20.38 4.34 7.77
C VAL A 120 20.03 3.02 8.46
N ASP A 121 19.65 3.11 9.73
CA ASP A 121 19.12 1.97 10.48
C ASP A 121 17.82 1.45 9.83
N SER A 122 17.75 0.13 9.60
CA SER A 122 16.63 -0.47 8.89
C SER A 122 15.28 -0.29 9.61
N ASN A 123 15.26 -0.22 10.94
CA ASN A 123 14.01 -0.02 11.67
C ASN A 123 13.49 1.40 11.50
N ILE A 124 14.39 2.40 11.43
CA ILE A 124 14.01 3.78 11.11
C ILE A 124 13.40 3.84 9.71
N LEU A 125 14.07 3.25 8.71
CA LEU A 125 13.60 3.22 7.34
C LEU A 125 12.23 2.53 7.21
N MET A 126 12.07 1.36 7.83
CA MET A 126 10.81 0.60 7.79
C MET A 126 9.68 1.31 8.54
N SER A 127 9.99 2.00 9.64
CA SER A 127 9.03 2.85 10.37
C SER A 127 8.53 3.99 9.48
N LEU A 128 9.42 4.70 8.78
CA LEU A 128 9.03 5.75 7.84
C LEU A 128 8.12 5.22 6.73
N ILE A 129 8.52 4.12 6.07
CA ILE A 129 7.72 3.50 5.00
C ILE A 129 6.32 3.11 5.52
N ASN A 130 6.25 2.48 6.70
CA ASN A 130 4.98 2.06 7.29
C ASN A 130 4.12 3.27 7.68
N SER A 131 4.74 4.36 8.16
CA SER A 131 4.04 5.62 8.44
C SER A 131 3.42 6.21 7.17
N ILE A 132 4.19 6.32 6.08
CA ILE A 132 3.69 6.84 4.79
C ILE A 132 2.54 5.99 4.25
N GLN A 133 2.66 4.65 4.35
CA GLN A 133 1.61 3.74 3.90
C GLN A 133 0.30 3.89 4.68
N LYS A 134 0.37 4.32 5.94
CA LYS A 134 -0.78 4.47 6.84
C LYS A 134 -1.31 5.90 6.92
N GLU A 135 -0.73 6.90 6.24
CA GLU A 135 -1.15 8.30 6.34
C GLU A 135 -2.65 8.50 6.15
N ASN A 136 -3.25 7.84 5.15
CA ASN A 136 -4.68 7.97 4.93
C ASN A 136 -5.53 7.34 6.05
N GLU A 137 -5.08 6.23 6.64
CA GLU A 137 -5.74 5.60 7.79
C GLU A 137 -5.63 6.49 9.03
N GLN A 138 -4.43 7.04 9.28
CA GLN A 138 -4.18 7.98 10.38
C GLN A 138 -5.02 9.26 10.23
N ARG A 139 -5.12 9.82 9.01
CA ARG A 139 -5.95 10.98 8.72
C ARG A 139 -7.43 10.70 8.99
N LEU A 140 -7.94 9.57 8.50
CA LEU A 140 -9.34 9.18 8.72
C LEU A 140 -9.62 8.94 10.21
N TRP A 141 -8.67 8.36 10.94
CA TRP A 141 -8.78 8.19 12.39
C TRP A 141 -8.85 9.55 13.10
N LEU A 142 -7.99 10.51 12.75
CA LEU A 142 -8.07 11.86 13.34
C LEU A 142 -9.40 12.56 13.02
N GLU A 143 -9.89 12.39 11.79
CA GLU A 143 -11.16 12.99 11.36
C GLU A 143 -12.34 12.42 12.18
N GLU A 144 -12.32 11.12 12.46
CA GLU A 144 -13.36 10.42 13.22
C GLU A 144 -13.29 10.69 14.73
N TYR A 145 -12.10 10.65 15.33
CA TYR A 145 -11.92 10.64 16.79
C TYR A 145 -11.48 11.99 17.37
N VAL A 146 -10.98 12.91 16.55
CA VAL A 146 -10.49 14.23 17.00
C VAL A 146 -11.32 15.34 16.37
N SER A 147 -11.03 15.67 15.12
CA SER A 147 -11.82 16.54 14.27
C SER A 147 -11.28 16.54 12.85
N LYS A 148 -12.13 16.93 11.91
CA LYS A 148 -11.72 17.14 10.52
C LYS A 148 -10.68 18.26 10.40
N GLU A 149 -10.82 19.33 11.17
CA GLU A 149 -9.89 20.46 11.14
C GLU A 149 -8.47 20.04 11.55
N VAL A 150 -8.35 19.17 12.56
CA VAL A 150 -7.06 18.60 12.97
C VAL A 150 -6.50 17.68 11.89
N ALA A 151 -7.33 16.80 11.33
CA ALA A 151 -6.90 15.88 10.28
C ALA A 151 -6.40 16.63 9.04
N ASP A 152 -7.13 17.64 8.57
CA ASP A 152 -6.74 18.48 7.45
C ASP A 152 -5.49 19.31 7.80
N GLY A 153 -5.39 19.85 9.02
CA GLY A 153 -4.22 20.59 9.47
C GLY A 153 -2.92 19.77 9.50
N LEU A 154 -3.01 18.45 9.72
CA LEU A 154 -1.84 17.56 9.76
C LEU A 154 -1.48 16.95 8.41
N TYR A 155 -2.48 16.52 7.62
CA TYR A 155 -2.27 15.70 6.43
C TYR A 155 -2.62 16.39 5.10
N ASN A 156 -3.21 17.59 5.12
CA ASN A 156 -3.49 18.36 3.90
C ASN A 156 -2.43 19.45 3.69
N LYS A 157 -1.17 19.03 3.67
CA LYS A 157 0.00 19.90 3.48
C LYS A 157 0.63 19.68 2.10
N PRO A 158 1.41 20.66 1.60
CA PRO A 158 2.24 20.45 0.43
C PRO A 158 3.21 19.27 0.64
N GLU A 159 3.51 18.55 -0.43
CA GLU A 159 4.40 17.39 -0.37
C GLU A 159 5.82 17.77 0.09
N GLU A 160 6.26 19.00 -0.17
CA GLU A 160 7.54 19.51 0.33
C GLU A 160 7.58 19.61 1.86
N GLU A 161 6.45 19.89 2.51
CA GLU A 161 6.37 19.92 3.97
C GLU A 161 6.37 18.52 4.57
N ASP A 162 5.71 17.56 3.92
CA ASP A 162 5.75 16.14 4.26
C ASP A 162 7.20 15.62 4.21
N ILE A 163 7.90 15.88 3.10
CA ILE A 163 9.30 15.49 2.92
C ILE A 163 10.20 16.14 3.98
N ALA A 164 9.96 17.42 4.31
CA ALA A 164 10.71 18.09 5.35
C ALA A 164 10.47 17.46 6.74
N LEU A 165 9.24 17.07 7.05
CA LEU A 165 8.91 16.35 8.29
C LEU A 165 9.59 14.96 8.33
N ASP A 166 9.56 14.22 7.22
CA ASP A 166 10.24 12.93 7.12
C ASP A 166 11.73 13.04 7.44
N LYS A 167 12.40 14.07 6.89
CA LYS A 167 13.82 14.32 7.16
C LYS A 167 14.09 14.63 8.63
N GLU A 168 13.27 15.45 9.27
CA GLU A 168 13.38 15.72 10.71
C GLU A 168 13.14 14.45 11.54
N PHE A 169 12.14 13.64 11.17
CA PHE A 169 11.87 12.36 11.80
C PHE A 169 13.08 11.42 11.72
N MET A 170 13.65 11.22 10.53
CA MET A 170 14.81 10.36 10.33
C MET A 170 16.02 10.84 11.14
N ARG A 171 16.28 12.15 11.12
CA ARG A 171 17.37 12.78 11.87
C ARG A 171 17.22 12.56 13.38
N LEU A 172 16.04 12.88 13.93
CA LEU A 172 15.76 12.74 15.36
C LEU A 172 15.81 11.27 15.79
N ALA A 173 15.27 10.35 15.00
CA ALA A 173 15.32 8.92 15.30
C ALA A 173 16.76 8.38 15.33
N LYS A 174 17.63 8.85 14.43
CA LYS A 174 19.06 8.52 14.43
C LYS A 174 19.73 9.02 15.72
N GLU A 175 19.41 10.24 16.15
CA GLU A 175 19.97 10.80 17.38
C GLU A 175 19.46 10.10 18.64
N VAL A 176 18.20 9.67 18.68
CA VAL A 176 17.67 8.83 19.77
C VAL A 176 18.49 7.55 19.89
N LYS A 177 18.71 6.83 18.79
CA LYS A 177 19.54 5.61 18.80
C LYS A 177 21.00 5.88 19.18
N ARG A 178 21.57 7.01 18.75
CA ARG A 178 22.95 7.42 19.09
C ARG A 178 23.13 7.72 20.58
N LEU A 179 22.14 8.37 21.20
CA LEU A 179 22.19 8.82 22.59
C LEU A 179 21.60 7.82 23.60
N PHE A 180 20.91 6.80 23.11
CA PHE A 180 20.33 5.75 23.95
C PHE A 180 21.33 5.18 24.95
N GLY A 181 20.90 5.04 26.21
CA GLY A 181 21.71 4.55 27.33
C GLY A 181 22.50 5.62 28.09
N ARG A 182 22.51 6.88 27.62
CA ARG A 182 23.03 8.01 28.41
C ARG A 182 22.08 8.43 29.52
N GLN A 183 22.61 9.16 30.49
CA GLN A 183 21.80 9.77 31.56
C GLN A 183 20.80 10.76 30.99
N ILE A 184 19.59 10.78 31.54
CA ILE A 184 18.49 11.62 31.02
C ILE A 184 18.77 13.11 31.19
N GLU A 185 19.57 13.49 32.19
CA GLU A 185 19.99 14.86 32.48
C GLU A 185 21.16 15.35 31.60
N ASP A 186 21.75 14.46 30.79
CA ASP A 186 22.83 14.82 29.87
C ASP A 186 22.38 15.96 28.96
N SER A 187 23.23 16.98 28.82
CA SER A 187 22.94 18.16 28.00
C SER A 187 22.64 17.84 26.53
N GLU A 188 23.26 16.82 25.95
CA GLU A 188 22.95 16.37 24.59
C GLU A 188 21.57 15.71 24.53
N VAL A 189 21.20 14.93 25.55
CA VAL A 189 19.88 14.28 25.64
C VAL A 189 18.79 15.33 25.81
N GLN A 190 18.99 16.32 26.68
CA GLN A 190 18.03 17.40 26.88
C GLN A 190 17.91 18.31 25.63
N LYS A 191 19.00 18.48 24.88
CA LYS A 191 18.96 19.17 23.58
C LYS A 191 18.16 18.39 22.54
N LEU A 192 18.35 17.07 22.44
CA LEU A 192 17.56 16.20 21.57
C LEU A 192 16.07 16.31 21.90
N VAL A 193 15.71 16.26 23.18
CA VAL A 193 14.31 16.37 23.62
C VAL A 193 13.73 17.75 23.28
N ASP A 194 14.47 18.84 23.51
CA ASP A 194 14.06 20.19 23.13
C ASP A 194 13.80 20.30 21.61
N GLU A 195 14.69 19.74 20.78
CA GLU A 195 14.50 19.70 19.32
C GLU A 195 13.27 18.86 18.94
N HIS A 196 13.09 17.69 19.56
CA HIS A 196 11.91 16.85 19.33
C HIS A 196 10.62 17.61 19.65
N MET A 197 10.55 18.30 20.80
CA MET A 197 9.39 19.09 21.19
C MET A 197 9.11 20.25 20.21
N LYS A 198 10.16 20.93 19.72
CA LYS A 198 10.01 21.99 18.72
C LYS A 198 9.48 21.48 17.38
N VAL A 199 9.97 20.33 16.92
CA VAL A 199 9.48 19.70 15.69
C VAL A 199 8.02 19.29 15.88
N THR A 200 7.68 18.62 16.98
CA THR A 200 6.28 18.27 17.29
C THR A 200 5.39 19.52 17.31
N LEU A 201 5.79 20.59 18.00
CA LEU A 201 5.00 21.83 18.04
C LEU A 201 4.86 22.48 16.66
N LYS A 202 5.92 22.49 15.84
CA LYS A 202 5.90 23.07 14.48
C LYS A 202 4.93 22.35 13.56
N TYR A 203 4.92 21.01 13.58
CA TYR A 203 4.17 20.21 12.61
C TYR A 203 2.79 19.78 13.12
N VAL A 204 2.65 19.56 14.43
CA VAL A 204 1.40 19.13 15.06
C VAL A 204 0.58 20.31 15.57
N GLY A 205 1.23 21.31 16.17
CA GLY A 205 0.57 22.46 16.77
C GLY A 205 0.07 22.21 18.20
N GLU A 206 0.04 23.26 19.02
CA GLU A 206 -0.30 23.20 20.44
C GLU A 206 -1.74 22.73 20.68
N GLU A 207 -2.70 23.28 19.92
CA GLU A 207 -4.12 22.93 20.03
C GLU A 207 -4.39 21.46 19.68
N THR A 208 -3.73 20.95 18.65
CA THR A 208 -3.81 19.55 18.25
C THR A 208 -3.22 18.64 19.32
N MET A 209 -2.05 18.98 19.86
CA MET A 209 -1.44 18.21 20.94
C MET A 209 -2.36 18.16 22.17
N TYR A 210 -2.97 19.28 22.53
CA TYR A 210 -3.92 19.36 23.64
C TYR A 210 -5.18 18.51 23.39
N SER A 211 -5.69 18.52 22.16
CA SER A 211 -6.85 17.71 21.76
C SER A 211 -6.53 16.22 21.81
N LEU A 212 -5.36 15.81 21.31
CA LEU A 212 -4.89 14.42 21.39
C LEU A 212 -4.71 13.96 22.84
N GLY A 213 -4.15 14.81 23.71
CA GLY A 213 -3.93 14.50 25.13
C GLY A 213 -5.21 14.32 25.97
N LYS A 214 -6.39 14.67 25.45
CA LYS A 214 -7.68 14.47 26.13
C LYS A 214 -8.34 13.14 25.83
N LEU A 215 -7.88 12.43 24.81
CA LEU A 215 -8.53 11.22 24.35
C LEU A 215 -8.17 10.06 25.29
N GLU A 216 -9.18 9.35 25.79
CA GLU A 216 -9.01 8.15 26.62
C GLU A 216 -8.65 6.93 25.75
N ASN A 217 -7.79 6.03 26.24
CA ASN A 217 -7.38 4.77 25.58
C ASN A 217 -6.70 4.92 24.20
N VAL A 218 -6.13 6.09 23.90
CA VAL A 218 -5.45 6.34 22.61
C VAL A 218 -4.13 5.60 22.50
N GLU A 219 -3.39 5.38 23.59
CA GLU A 219 -2.07 4.75 23.53
C GLU A 219 -2.04 3.42 22.75
N GLU A 220 -3.02 2.53 22.94
CA GLU A 220 -3.00 1.21 22.30
C GLU A 220 -3.38 1.26 20.80
N GLN A 221 -4.34 2.11 20.42
CA GLN A 221 -4.73 2.27 19.01
C GLN A 221 -3.72 3.15 18.25
N TYR A 222 -3.22 4.20 18.88
CA TYR A 222 -2.23 5.12 18.33
C TYR A 222 -0.88 4.46 18.13
N ASN A 223 -0.39 3.65 19.09
CA ASN A 223 0.86 2.90 18.93
C ASN A 223 0.79 1.89 17.77
N ASN A 224 -0.38 1.33 17.47
CA ASN A 224 -0.59 0.46 16.31
C ASN A 224 -0.66 1.25 14.98
N MET A 225 -1.06 2.52 15.02
CA MET A 225 -1.16 3.41 13.86
C MET A 225 0.14 4.15 13.54
N MET A 226 0.98 4.39 14.55
CA MET A 226 2.23 5.14 14.47
C MET A 226 3.39 4.23 14.93
N PRO A 227 3.90 3.36 14.04
CA PRO A 227 4.98 2.43 14.38
C PRO A 227 6.26 3.23 14.67
N PHE A 228 6.69 3.26 15.93
CA PHE A 228 7.95 3.90 16.29
C PHE A 228 9.15 3.02 15.89
N PRO A 229 10.30 3.62 15.52
CA PRO A 229 11.49 2.87 15.11
C PRO A 229 12.31 2.34 16.32
N TYR A 230 11.70 2.30 17.50
CA TYR A 230 12.37 2.09 18.77
C TYR A 230 12.04 0.71 19.35
N THR A 231 13.03 0.11 20.01
CA THR A 231 12.77 -1.01 20.92
C THR A 231 11.99 -0.52 22.15
N GLU A 232 11.47 -1.45 22.95
CA GLU A 232 10.80 -1.10 24.23
C GLU A 232 11.72 -0.29 25.15
N ASP A 233 13.00 -0.68 25.26
CA ASP A 233 13.98 0.02 26.10
C ASP A 233 14.29 1.43 25.57
N GLU A 234 14.50 1.57 24.25
CA GLU A 234 14.73 2.87 23.60
C GLU A 234 13.55 3.82 23.80
N GLY A 235 12.32 3.30 23.64
CA GLY A 235 11.10 4.05 23.86
C GLY A 235 10.91 4.47 25.32
N ALA A 236 11.18 3.57 26.27
CA ALA A 236 11.11 3.86 27.70
C ALA A 236 12.10 4.96 28.11
N TRP A 237 13.35 4.85 27.64
CA TRP A 237 14.39 5.85 27.87
C TRP A 237 14.02 7.23 27.31
N LEU A 238 13.52 7.28 26.07
CA LEU A 238 13.09 8.54 25.46
C LEU A 238 11.92 9.17 26.23
N ASN A 239 10.95 8.36 26.65
CA ASN A 239 9.82 8.81 27.44
C ASN A 239 10.24 9.37 28.81
N GLU A 240 11.22 8.77 29.49
CA GLU A 240 11.78 9.33 30.72
C GLU A 240 12.48 10.67 30.48
N ALA A 241 13.30 10.76 29.42
CA ALA A 241 13.99 12.00 29.05
C ALA A 241 13.00 13.14 28.74
N MET A 242 11.92 12.83 28.01
CA MET A 242 10.82 13.77 27.73
C MET A 242 10.11 14.22 29.00
N LYS A 243 9.76 13.29 29.90
CA LYS A 243 9.13 13.62 31.20
C LYS A 243 10.01 14.53 32.03
N TYR A 244 11.30 14.22 32.13
CA TYR A 244 12.26 15.05 32.85
C TYR A 244 12.30 16.48 32.28
N PHE A 245 12.43 16.61 30.96
CA PHE A 245 12.43 17.90 30.28
C PHE A 245 11.16 18.71 30.57
N MET A 246 9.99 18.08 30.48
CA MET A 246 8.71 18.75 30.76
C MET A 246 8.60 19.24 32.21
N ILE A 247 9.09 18.46 33.18
CA ILE A 247 9.10 18.85 34.59
C ILE A 247 10.02 20.07 34.80
N GLN A 248 11.24 20.03 34.25
CA GLN A 248 12.21 21.12 34.41
C GLN A 248 11.74 22.44 33.77
N ASN A 249 10.97 22.35 32.69
CA ASN A 249 10.44 23.52 31.98
C ASN A 249 9.03 23.92 32.41
N GLY A 250 8.46 23.28 33.45
CA GLY A 250 7.13 23.61 33.98
C GLY A 250 5.97 23.25 33.04
N LEU A 251 6.21 22.38 32.06
CA LEU A 251 5.22 21.93 31.06
C LEU A 251 4.38 20.74 31.55
N TYR A 252 4.79 20.08 32.63
CA TYR A 252 4.08 18.95 33.22
C TYR A 252 4.16 18.97 34.75
N SER A 253 3.05 18.68 35.42
CA SER A 253 3.00 18.42 36.85
C SER A 253 2.46 17.00 37.07
N PRO A 254 3.26 16.05 37.57
CA PRO A 254 2.79 14.69 37.79
C PRO A 254 1.60 14.68 38.77
N PRO A 255 0.59 13.82 38.56
CA PRO A 255 -0.47 13.62 39.54
C PRO A 255 0.15 13.17 40.87
N LYS A 256 -0.34 13.76 41.97
CA LYS A 256 0.08 13.44 43.34
C LYS A 256 -0.32 12.03 43.76
#